data_AF-A0A6N8HPU9-F1
#
_entry.id   AF-A0A6N8HPU9-F1
#
_cell.length_a   1.000
_cell.length_b   1.000
_cell.length_c   1.000
_cell.angle_alpha   90.00
_cell.angle_beta   90.00
_cell.angle_gamma   90.00
#
_symmetry.space_group_name_H-M   'P 1'
#
loop_
_entity.id
_entity.type
_entity.pdbx_description
1 polymer ?
#
loop_
_entity_poly.entity_id
_entity_poly.type
_entity_poly.pdbx_seq_one_letter_code
_entity_poly.pdbx_strand_id
1 'polypeptide(L)'
;MKIEDTTNRAFELDNNTVAANGSIARTEVFRHKETRKFYLAPVYVSEVMAGVRPSKFITANKPFDKWINITEEYEFLYSLFPNDIIKIKMPREKTSKTHTKEQFTWTEGIFYYKGVDTGTAAIKIIDHKDSFEDRVGTNGLKLFDKFQVDPLGNLTKVNKEKSYVV
;
A
#
# COMPACT_ATOMS: atom_id res chain seq x y z
N MET A 1 32.19 14.34 26.99
CA MET A 1 31.94 13.12 26.21
C MET A 1 30.44 12.96 26.04
N LYS A 2 30.00 12.71 24.80
CA LYS A 2 28.64 12.35 24.34
C LYS A 2 27.52 13.38 24.50
N ILE A 3 27.39 14.14 23.42
CA ILE A 3 26.12 14.53 22.76
C ILE A 3 25.30 13.25 22.58
N GLU A 4 23.98 13.24 22.86
CA GLU A 4 22.92 12.71 21.97
C GLU A 4 21.56 13.31 22.35
N ASP A 5 20.79 13.56 21.29
CA ASP A 5 19.68 14.46 21.13
C ASP A 5 18.39 14.11 21.88
N THR A 6 17.74 15.20 22.28
CA THR A 6 16.34 15.35 22.66
C THR A 6 15.38 14.73 21.63
N THR A 7 14.21 14.30 22.10
CA THR A 7 12.94 14.12 21.36
C THR A 7 12.52 12.70 20.94
N ASN A 8 12.48 11.76 21.88
CA ASN A 8 11.42 10.74 21.86
C ASN A 8 10.11 11.39 22.33
N ARG A 9 9.44 12.14 21.44
CA ARG A 9 8.07 12.60 21.70
C ARG A 9 7.13 11.42 21.48
N ALA A 10 6.70 10.84 22.59
CA ALA A 10 5.45 10.10 22.69
C ALA A 10 4.34 10.95 22.05
N PHE A 11 3.74 10.44 20.98
CA PHE A 11 2.47 10.95 20.50
C PHE A 11 1.38 10.36 21.40
N GLU A 12 0.98 11.13 22.41
CA GLU A 12 -0.28 10.92 23.11
C GLU A 12 -1.42 11.17 22.11
N LEU A 13 -2.22 10.15 21.87
CA LEU A 13 -3.42 10.22 21.03
C LEU A 13 -4.53 10.88 21.86
N ASP A 14 -4.85 12.12 21.48
CA ASP A 14 -5.95 12.89 22.07
C ASP A 14 -7.31 12.21 21.80
N ASN A 15 -8.09 12.12 22.86
CA ASN A 15 -9.14 11.14 23.07
C ASN A 15 -10.51 11.72 22.72
N ASN A 16 -10.70 12.23 21.49
CA ASN A 16 -12.03 12.72 21.08
C ASN A 16 -12.34 12.73 19.58
N THR A 17 -11.80 11.78 18.83
CA THR A 17 -12.37 11.42 17.52
C THR A 17 -12.27 9.92 17.42
N VAL A 18 -13.40 9.25 17.20
CA VAL A 18 -13.46 7.81 16.95
C VAL A 18 -12.41 7.46 15.90
N ALA A 19 -11.26 6.93 16.35
CA ALA A 19 -10.14 6.56 15.51
C ALA A 19 -10.57 5.34 14.71
N ALA A 20 -11.22 5.61 13.58
CA ALA A 20 -11.64 4.60 12.63
C ALA A 20 -10.38 3.94 12.06
N ASN A 21 -9.98 2.87 12.74
CA ASN A 21 -8.86 1.98 12.46
C ASN A 21 -7.50 2.54 12.91
N GLY A 22 -6.79 1.79 13.76
CA GLY A 22 -5.43 2.11 14.19
C GLY A 22 -4.47 2.29 13.02
N SER A 23 -3.28 2.85 13.29
CA SER A 23 -2.24 3.03 12.27
C SER A 23 -2.00 1.73 11.50
N ILE A 24 -2.17 1.76 10.17
CA ILE A 24 -1.82 0.64 9.29
C ILE A 24 -0.29 0.59 9.23
N ALA A 25 0.30 -0.51 9.71
CA ALA A 25 1.74 -0.71 9.72
C ALA A 25 2.28 -1.04 8.31
N ARG A 26 1.53 -1.87 7.57
CA ARG A 26 1.85 -2.26 6.18
C ARG A 26 0.60 -2.74 5.45
N THR A 27 0.71 -2.91 4.14
CA THR A 27 -0.36 -3.48 3.32
C THR A 27 0.17 -4.69 2.57
N GLU A 28 -0.40 -5.86 2.82
CA GLU A 28 -0.02 -7.09 2.13
C GLU A 28 -0.80 -7.20 0.81
N VAL A 29 -0.07 -7.47 -0.27
CA VAL A 29 -0.63 -7.58 -1.62
C VAL A 29 -0.74 -9.04 -1.99
N PHE A 30 -1.94 -9.43 -2.40
CA PHE A 30 -2.26 -10.77 -2.85
C PHE A 30 -2.76 -10.76 -4.28
N ARG A 31 -2.69 -11.92 -4.93
CA ARG A 31 -3.25 -12.14 -6.26
C ARG A 31 -4.05 -13.43 -6.29
N HIS A 32 -5.27 -13.36 -6.80
CA HIS A 32 -6.07 -14.56 -7.02
C HIS A 32 -5.41 -15.44 -8.10
N LYS A 33 -5.28 -16.74 -7.83
CA LYS A 33 -4.56 -17.69 -8.69
C LYS A 33 -5.18 -17.79 -10.09
N GLU A 34 -6.51 -17.86 -10.17
CA GLU A 34 -7.24 -17.97 -11.44
C GLU A 34 -7.51 -16.62 -12.12
N THR A 35 -8.21 -15.69 -11.46
CA THR A 35 -8.59 -14.43 -12.10
C THR A 35 -7.45 -13.42 -12.25
N ARG A 36 -6.29 -13.68 -11.61
CA ARG A 36 -5.10 -12.81 -11.62
C ARG A 36 -5.31 -11.40 -11.08
N LYS A 37 -6.46 -11.13 -10.45
CA LYS A 37 -6.81 -9.84 -9.82
C LYS A 37 -6.01 -9.62 -8.54
N PHE A 38 -5.67 -8.37 -8.27
CA PHE A 38 -4.95 -7.99 -7.05
C PHE A 38 -5.90 -7.66 -5.90
N TYR A 39 -5.48 -7.97 -4.68
CA TYR A 39 -6.22 -7.74 -3.44
C TYR A 39 -5.28 -7.17 -2.38
N LEU A 40 -5.82 -6.32 -1.52
CA LEU A 40 -5.06 -5.60 -0.49
C LEU A 40 -5.57 -5.98 0.89
N ALA A 41 -4.65 -6.41 1.75
CA ALA A 41 -4.93 -6.73 3.15
C ALA A 41 -4.15 -5.73 4.04
N PRO A 42 -4.82 -4.80 4.74
CA PRO A 42 -4.16 -3.89 5.65
C PRO A 42 -3.75 -4.66 6.90
N VAL A 43 -2.54 -4.41 7.39
CA VAL A 43 -2.03 -4.97 8.64
C VAL A 43 -1.91 -3.83 9.64
N TYR A 44 -2.67 -3.91 10.72
CA TYR A 44 -2.70 -2.89 11.76
C TYR A 44 -1.54 -3.06 12.75
N VAL A 45 -1.07 -1.97 13.35
CA VAL A 45 -0.03 -2.03 14.40
C VAL A 45 -0.42 -2.99 15.53
N SER A 46 -1.69 -3.02 15.95
CA SER A 46 -2.18 -3.95 16.95
C SER A 46 -2.04 -5.42 16.54
N GLU A 47 -2.28 -5.74 15.26
CA GLU A 47 -2.09 -7.09 14.73
C GLU A 47 -0.61 -7.49 14.71
N VAL A 48 0.27 -6.54 14.34
CA VAL A 48 1.72 -6.75 14.41
C VAL A 48 2.16 -7.04 15.84
N MET A 49 1.69 -6.26 16.82
CA MET A 49 2.04 -6.46 18.24
C MET A 49 1.48 -7.77 18.79
N ALA A 50 0.32 -8.21 18.31
CA ALA A 50 -0.30 -9.48 18.69
C ALA A 50 0.29 -10.69 17.93
N GLY A 51 1.18 -10.48 16.95
CA GLY A 51 1.74 -11.55 16.13
C GLY A 51 0.72 -12.22 15.21
N VAL A 52 -0.39 -11.56 14.89
CA VAL A 52 -1.45 -12.12 14.03
C VAL A 52 -1.33 -11.59 12.60
N ARG A 53 -1.72 -12.42 11.63
CA ARG A 53 -1.79 -12.03 10.22
C ARG A 53 -3.11 -11.36 9.88
N PRO A 54 -3.12 -10.52 8.83
CA PRO A 54 -4.38 -10.00 8.33
C PRO A 54 -5.25 -11.16 7.83
N SER A 55 -6.55 -11.08 8.10
CA SER A 55 -7.51 -12.15 7.77
C SER A 55 -8.43 -11.79 6.61
N LYS A 56 -8.49 -10.52 6.20
CA LYS A 56 -9.45 -10.01 5.23
C LYS A 56 -8.86 -9.02 4.24
N PHE A 57 -9.39 -9.03 3.02
CA PHE A 57 -9.13 -8.05 1.98
C PHE A 57 -10.08 -6.87 2.06
N ILE A 58 -9.56 -5.67 1.83
CA ILE A 58 -10.38 -4.47 1.70
C ILE A 58 -11.40 -4.70 0.59
N THR A 59 -12.67 -4.54 0.95
CA THR A 59 -13.77 -4.60 -0.02
C THR A 59 -14.42 -3.24 -0.10
N ALA A 60 -14.28 -2.59 -1.25
CA ALA A 60 -14.70 -1.22 -1.45
C ALA A 60 -16.18 -1.00 -1.06
N ASN A 61 -16.44 0.10 -0.35
CA ASN A 61 -17.76 0.52 0.12
C ASN A 61 -18.46 -0.53 0.99
N LYS A 62 -17.71 -1.40 1.68
CA LYS A 62 -18.25 -2.37 2.62
C LYS A 62 -17.62 -2.25 4.00
N PRO A 63 -18.39 -2.49 5.06
CA PRO A 63 -17.85 -2.60 6.41
C PRO A 63 -16.97 -3.85 6.57
N PHE A 64 -16.11 -3.85 7.59
CA PHE A 64 -15.09 -4.88 7.84
C PHE A 64 -15.65 -6.31 7.98
N ASP A 65 -16.88 -6.47 8.49
CA ASP A 65 -17.54 -7.79 8.60
C ASP A 65 -17.84 -8.39 7.22
N LYS A 66 -18.06 -7.55 6.20
CA LYS A 66 -18.34 -7.93 4.81
C LYS A 66 -17.11 -7.98 3.91
N TRP A 67 -15.93 -7.79 4.47
CA TRP A 67 -14.68 -7.94 3.73
C TRP A 67 -14.43 -9.41 3.39
N ILE A 68 -13.80 -9.63 2.23
CA ILE A 68 -13.50 -10.97 1.71
C ILE A 68 -12.40 -11.60 2.58
N ASN A 69 -12.62 -12.83 3.06
CA ASN A 69 -11.61 -13.56 3.80
C ASN A 69 -10.44 -13.99 2.89
N ILE A 70 -9.23 -13.99 3.43
CA ILE A 70 -8.07 -14.53 2.74
C ILE A 70 -8.14 -16.06 2.75
N THR A 71 -8.22 -16.68 1.58
CA THR A 71 -8.26 -18.15 1.40
C THR A 71 -7.01 -18.63 0.64
N GLU A 72 -6.87 -19.95 0.48
CA GLU A 72 -5.76 -20.56 -0.27
C GLU A 72 -5.79 -20.27 -1.78
N GLU A 73 -6.88 -19.72 -2.30
CA GLU A 73 -7.04 -19.31 -3.71
C GLU A 73 -6.22 -18.06 -4.05
N TYR A 74 -5.69 -17.39 -3.02
CA TYR A 74 -4.89 -16.18 -3.13
C TYR A 74 -3.41 -16.49 -2.86
N GLU A 75 -2.54 -16.02 -3.75
CA GLU A 75 -1.09 -16.05 -3.58
C GLU A 75 -0.63 -14.72 -2.98
N PHE A 76 0.08 -14.77 -1.85
CA PHE A 76 0.81 -13.61 -1.32
C PHE A 76 1.94 -13.22 -2.28
N LEU A 77 2.08 -11.93 -2.57
CA LEU A 77 3.15 -11.41 -3.42
C LEU A 77 4.26 -10.73 -2.62
N TYR A 78 3.90 -9.67 -1.91
CA TYR A 78 4.80 -8.81 -1.15
C TYR A 78 4.02 -7.91 -0.18
N SER A 79 4.74 -7.30 0.76
CA SER A 79 4.21 -6.26 1.65
C SER A 79 4.61 -4.88 1.14
N LEU A 80 3.71 -3.90 1.29
CA LEU A 80 3.95 -2.50 0.98
C LEU A 80 4.04 -1.67 2.26
N PHE A 81 5.11 -0.91 2.35
CA PHE A 81 5.35 0.11 3.35
C PHE A 81 5.37 1.49 2.69
N PRO A 82 5.02 2.57 3.40
CA PRO A 82 5.16 3.92 2.88
C PRO A 82 6.55 4.16 2.27
N ASN A 83 6.56 4.74 1.07
CA ASN A 83 7.72 4.99 0.21
C ASN A 83 8.31 3.77 -0.52
N ASP A 84 7.66 2.61 -0.48
CA ASP A 84 8.02 1.52 -1.39
C ASP A 84 7.81 1.94 -2.85
N ILE A 85 8.76 1.57 -3.71
CA ILE A 85 8.69 1.85 -5.14
C ILE A 85 7.83 0.77 -5.79
N ILE A 86 6.84 1.20 -6.55
CA ILE A 86 5.92 0.32 -7.26
C ILE A 86 5.85 0.69 -8.73
N LYS A 87 5.79 -0.32 -9.57
CA LYS A 87 5.46 -0.17 -10.98
C LYS A 87 4.02 -0.60 -11.19
N ILE A 88 3.26 0.24 -11.88
CA ILE A 88 1.85 0.00 -12.14
C ILE A 88 1.57 0.11 -13.64
N LYS A 89 0.75 -0.82 -14.16
CA LYS A 89 0.15 -0.72 -15.50
C LYS A 89 -1.36 -0.79 -15.42
N MET A 90 -2.03 0.25 -15.89
CA MET A 90 -3.48 0.32 -15.98
C MET A 90 -4.02 -0.54 -17.13
N PRO A 91 -5.26 -1.05 -17.03
CA PRO A 91 -5.90 -1.72 -18.15
C PRO A 91 -6.20 -0.76 -19.31
N ARG A 92 -6.44 0.52 -19.01
CA ARG A 92 -6.75 1.63 -19.92
C ARG A 92 -6.03 2.89 -19.46
N GLU A 93 -5.91 3.88 -20.32
CA GLU A 93 -5.30 5.16 -19.97
C GLU A 93 -6.04 5.82 -18.79
N LYS A 94 -5.28 6.39 -17.86
CA LYS A 94 -5.78 7.12 -16.69
C LYS A 94 -5.33 8.58 -16.78
N THR A 95 -6.26 9.49 -16.55
CA THR A 95 -5.98 10.93 -16.45
C THR A 95 -5.73 11.30 -14.98
N SER A 96 -4.65 12.02 -14.74
CA SER A 96 -4.27 12.56 -13.44
C SER A 96 -4.00 14.05 -13.54
N LYS A 97 -3.91 14.72 -12.39
CA LYS A 97 -3.63 16.15 -12.30
C LYS A 97 -2.40 16.39 -11.45
N THR A 98 -1.49 17.23 -11.93
CA THR A 98 -0.38 17.73 -11.12
C THR A 98 -0.89 18.66 -10.02
N HIS A 99 -0.03 19.00 -9.07
CA HIS A 99 -0.33 20.03 -8.07
C HIS A 99 -0.59 21.41 -8.72
N THR A 100 -0.02 21.68 -9.89
CA THR A 100 -0.30 22.88 -10.71
C THR A 100 -1.62 22.80 -11.48
N LYS A 101 -2.41 21.73 -11.30
CA LYS A 101 -3.71 21.45 -11.96
C LYS A 101 -3.61 21.14 -13.45
N GLU A 102 -2.42 20.90 -13.96
CA GLU A 102 -2.21 20.42 -15.33
C GLU A 102 -2.65 18.96 -15.44
N GLN A 103 -3.41 18.65 -16.48
CA GLN A 103 -3.87 17.30 -16.76
C GLN A 103 -2.84 16.59 -17.64
N PHE A 104 -2.56 15.35 -17.29
CA PHE A 104 -1.78 14.45 -18.12
C PHE A 104 -2.37 13.06 -18.04
N THR A 105 -2.06 12.24 -19.04
CA THR A 105 -2.50 10.86 -19.10
C THR A 105 -1.32 9.91 -18.99
N TRP A 106 -1.58 8.75 -18.42
CA TRP A 106 -0.60 7.68 -18.31
C TRP A 106 -1.28 6.32 -18.30
N THR A 107 -0.56 5.32 -18.81
CA THR A 107 -1.01 3.92 -18.79
C THR A 107 -0.08 3.04 -17.97
N GLU A 108 1.20 3.40 -17.89
CA GLU A 108 2.23 2.67 -17.13
C GLU A 108 3.15 3.69 -16.45
N GLY A 109 3.57 3.43 -15.22
CA GLY A 109 4.44 4.34 -14.49
C GLY A 109 5.07 3.70 -13.26
N ILE A 110 6.09 4.38 -12.72
CA ILE A 110 6.79 4.03 -11.49
C ILE A 110 6.49 5.12 -10.47
N PHE A 111 6.07 4.72 -9.27
CA PHE A 111 5.56 5.60 -8.24
C PHE A 111 6.04 5.18 -6.85
N TYR A 112 5.96 6.10 -5.91
CA TYR A 112 6.11 5.80 -4.49
C TYR A 112 4.74 5.54 -3.87
N TYR A 113 4.59 4.40 -3.21
CA TYR A 113 3.42 4.05 -2.43
C TYR A 113 3.34 4.94 -1.17
N LYS A 114 2.17 5.48 -0.83
CA LYS A 114 1.99 6.30 0.37
C LYS A 114 1.00 5.75 1.39
N GLY A 115 0.19 4.76 1.00
CA GLY A 115 -0.81 4.17 1.87
C GLY A 115 -1.97 3.58 1.09
N VAL A 116 -2.90 2.98 1.82
CA VAL A 116 -4.10 2.37 1.27
C VAL A 116 -5.33 3.02 1.87
N ASP A 117 -6.35 3.21 1.05
CA ASP A 117 -7.68 3.63 1.45
C ASP A 117 -8.55 2.37 1.69
N THR A 118 -8.90 2.13 2.94
CA THR A 118 -9.73 1.00 3.36
C THR A 118 -11.20 1.15 2.99
N GLY A 119 -11.66 2.33 2.61
CA GLY A 119 -13.00 2.55 2.08
C GLY A 119 -13.13 2.17 0.61
N THR A 120 -12.08 2.39 -0.18
CA THR A 120 -12.13 2.24 -1.65
C THR A 120 -11.28 1.11 -2.21
N ALA A 121 -10.43 0.47 -1.39
CA ALA A 121 -9.39 -0.47 -1.85
C ALA A 121 -8.40 0.15 -2.86
N ALA A 122 -8.24 1.49 -2.81
CA ALA A 122 -7.29 2.20 -3.64
C ALA A 122 -5.97 2.45 -2.90
N ILE A 123 -4.86 2.40 -3.62
CA ILE A 123 -3.57 2.83 -3.11
C ILE A 123 -3.33 4.30 -3.44
N LYS A 124 -2.67 5.00 -2.53
CA LYS A 124 -2.19 6.36 -2.69
C LYS A 124 -0.78 6.32 -3.29
N ILE A 125 -0.56 7.07 -4.35
CA ILE A 125 0.72 7.14 -5.07
C ILE A 125 1.17 8.58 -5.27
N ILE A 126 2.49 8.79 -5.31
CA ILE A 126 3.12 10.01 -5.82
C ILE A 126 4.18 9.65 -6.85
N ASP A 127 4.49 10.56 -7.76
CA ASP A 127 5.66 10.44 -8.61
C ASP A 127 6.95 10.80 -7.88
N HIS A 128 8.08 10.55 -8.54
CA HIS A 128 9.40 10.75 -7.96
C HIS A 128 9.70 12.20 -7.56
N LYS A 129 9.11 13.17 -8.25
CA LYS A 129 9.33 14.58 -7.97
C LYS A 129 8.25 15.19 -7.07
N ASP A 130 7.31 14.37 -6.58
CA ASP A 130 6.13 14.85 -5.86
C ASP A 130 5.41 15.96 -6.65
N SER A 131 5.33 15.78 -7.97
CA SER A 131 4.66 16.67 -8.91
C SER A 131 3.14 16.45 -8.90
N PHE A 132 2.72 15.22 -8.56
CA PHE A 132 1.33 14.85 -8.44
C PHE A 132 1.10 13.73 -7.43
N GLU A 133 -0.14 13.67 -6.95
CA GLU A 133 -0.65 12.60 -6.11
C GLU A 133 -1.92 12.03 -6.76
N ASP A 134 -2.09 10.70 -6.70
CA ASP A 134 -3.32 10.07 -7.18
C ASP A 134 -3.70 8.83 -6.35
N ARG A 135 -4.96 8.41 -6.51
CA ARG A 135 -5.49 7.16 -5.98
C ARG A 135 -5.75 6.17 -7.11
N VAL A 136 -5.34 4.93 -6.89
CA VAL A 136 -5.38 3.86 -7.89
C VAL A 136 -6.04 2.62 -7.30
N GLY A 137 -7.12 2.16 -7.91
CA GLY A 137 -7.71 0.86 -7.60
C GLY A 137 -6.80 -0.27 -8.10
N THR A 138 -6.50 -1.25 -7.24
CA THR A 138 -5.51 -2.29 -7.56
C THR A 138 -6.10 -3.52 -8.26
N ASN A 139 -7.39 -3.81 -8.04
CA ASN A 139 -8.02 -5.06 -8.48
C ASN A 139 -7.88 -5.35 -9.98
N GLY A 140 -8.00 -4.31 -10.81
CA GLY A 140 -7.97 -4.41 -12.27
C GLY A 140 -6.63 -4.08 -12.93
N LEU A 141 -5.55 -3.91 -12.17
CA LEU A 141 -4.24 -3.58 -12.73
C LEU A 141 -3.72 -4.72 -13.62
N LYS A 142 -3.07 -4.37 -14.73
CA LYS A 142 -2.36 -5.33 -15.60
C LYS A 142 -1.01 -5.72 -15.02
N LEU A 143 -0.36 -4.78 -14.33
CA LEU A 143 0.91 -4.98 -13.66
C LEU A 143 0.87 -4.21 -12.34
N PHE A 144 1.31 -4.90 -11.28
CA PHE A 144 1.55 -4.30 -9.98
C PHE A 144 2.74 -5.06 -9.40
N ASP A 145 3.90 -4.41 -9.44
CA ASP A 145 5.17 -4.97 -9.00
C ASP A 145 5.84 -4.03 -8.00
N LYS A 146 6.50 -4.58 -6.98
CA LYS A 146 7.34 -3.85 -6.03
C LYS A 146 8.80 -3.85 -6.49
N PHE A 147 9.47 -2.73 -6.28
CA PHE A 147 10.89 -2.55 -6.55
C PHE A 147 11.62 -2.08 -5.30
N GLN A 148 12.89 -2.44 -5.21
CA GLN A 148 13.84 -1.91 -4.24
C GLN A 148 14.89 -1.10 -4.98
N VAL A 149 15.40 -0.07 -4.34
CA VAL A 149 16.49 0.76 -4.83
C VAL A 149 17.75 0.45 -4.03
N ASP A 150 18.87 0.24 -4.72
CA ASP A 150 20.17 0.15 -4.05
C ASP A 150 20.69 1.57 -3.69
N PRO A 151 21.75 1.71 -2.88
CA PRO A 151 22.32 3.02 -2.55
C PRO A 151 22.80 3.84 -3.76
N LEU A 152 22.97 3.21 -4.93
CA LEU A 152 23.40 3.85 -6.17
C LEU A 152 22.21 4.26 -7.07
N GLY A 153 20.98 3.95 -6.67
CA GLY A 153 19.77 4.31 -7.42
C GLY A 153 19.26 3.24 -8.39
N ASN A 154 19.86 2.04 -8.43
CA ASN A 154 19.40 0.99 -9.35
C ASN A 154 18.14 0.31 -8.82
N LEU A 155 17.14 0.15 -9.70
CA LEU A 155 15.88 -0.51 -9.37
C LEU A 155 15.94 -2.01 -9.62
N THR A 156 15.74 -2.80 -8.56
CA THR A 156 15.61 -4.26 -8.64
C THR A 156 14.19 -4.69 -8.32
N LYS A 157 13.60 -5.52 -9.17
CA LYS A 157 12.25 -6.06 -8.95
C LYS A 157 12.25 -7.03 -7.77
N VAL A 158 11.32 -6.84 -6.84
CA VAL A 158 11.07 -7.77 -5.73
C VAL A 158 10.18 -8.90 -6.26
N ASN A 159 10.77 -10.08 -6.47
CA ASN A 159 10.06 -11.20 -7.09
C ASN A 159 9.15 -11.95 -6.11
N LYS A 160 9.63 -12.24 -4.90
CA LYS A 160 8.86 -12.85 -3.80
C LYS A 160 9.45 -12.44 -2.47
N GLU A 161 8.61 -11.93 -1.57
CA GLU A 161 8.96 -11.83 -0.16
C GLU A 161 8.42 -13.07 0.57
N LYS A 162 9.13 -13.54 1.60
CA LYS A 162 8.47 -14.39 2.59
C LYS A 162 7.49 -13.49 3.32
N SER A 163 6.21 -13.83 3.29
CA SER A 163 5.23 -13.13 4.12
C SER A 163 5.71 -13.22 5.57
N TYR A 164 5.66 -12.10 6.29
CA TYR A 164 6.16 -12.03 7.67
C TYR A 164 5.49 -13.16 8.48
N VAL A 165 6.32 -14.10 8.94
CA VAL A 165 5.94 -15.12 9.92
C VAL A 165 6.48 -14.56 11.22
N VAL A 166 5.57 -14.27 12.16
CA VAL A 166 5.94 -14.03 13.56
C VAL A 166 5.96 -15.39 14.24
#